data_AF-A0A3E0I123-F1
#
_entry.id   AF-A0A3E0I123-F1
#
_cell.length_a   1.000
_cell.length_b   1.000
_cell.length_c   1.000
_cell.angle_alpha   90.00
_cell.angle_beta   90.00
_cell.angle_gamma   90.00
#
_symmetry.space_group_name_H-M   'P 1'
#
loop_
_entity.id
_entity.type
_entity.pdbx_description
1 polymer ?
#
loop_
_entity_poly.entity_id
_entity_poly.type
_entity_poly.pdbx_seq_one_letter_code
_entity_poly.pdbx_strand_id
1 'polypeptide(L)'
;MKHSLLHITNGDVTTQRLQKLNIEGDIITWREMLCEGKTSVDVGSEDFWKTRFDFLKTTYKVTKKKFIDYTLKEYRNLCNQKQQDEIVLWFEYDLFCQVNMLAVISWLKRYRKNHKISLVTSGKIDNSKKLYGLGELSAPQLIEHFNNKIELSQNDIEYADYIWQLYCSDSPLPLENAHKFNPESPFVYLESAIKAHLLRFPSIENGLNHIENNILKVANEHTFANQDELLTNLLTYQENYGFGDIQYINKLESLKKLFTSFDPVKLSKTGKKVLQNQTNYYAKIRSDFSYLGGAKKYSYLYVNSTDKLLKITS
;
A
#
# COMPACT_ATOMS: atom_id res chain seq x y z
N MET A 1 17.12 19.83 27.97
CA MET A 1 15.93 20.01 27.11
C MET A 1 15.43 18.61 26.82
N LYS A 2 14.15 18.32 27.10
CA LYS A 2 13.57 17.00 26.75
C LYS A 2 13.58 16.89 25.23
N HIS A 3 14.20 15.84 24.69
CA HIS A 3 14.18 15.59 23.25
C HIS A 3 12.73 15.48 22.79
N SER A 4 12.30 16.41 21.93
CA SER A 4 10.90 16.44 21.48
C SER A 4 10.76 15.54 20.26
N LEU A 5 9.89 14.53 20.35
CA LEU A 5 9.65 13.55 19.29
C LEU A 5 8.36 13.88 18.51
N LEU A 6 8.41 13.64 17.20
CA LEU A 6 7.22 13.57 16.35
C LEU A 6 7.07 12.15 15.80
N HIS A 7 5.96 11.49 16.08
CA HIS A 7 5.65 10.19 15.50
C HIS A 7 4.75 10.36 14.27
N ILE A 8 5.09 9.66 13.19
CA ILE A 8 4.21 9.53 12.02
C ILE A 8 3.83 8.06 11.88
N THR A 9 2.55 7.75 12.00
CA THR A 9 2.02 6.39 11.87
C THR A 9 1.24 6.23 10.57
N ASN A 10 1.22 5.02 10.02
CA ASN A 10 0.45 4.73 8.81
C ASN A 10 -1.07 4.59 9.04
N GLY A 11 -1.55 4.53 10.29
CA GLY A 11 -2.96 4.27 10.55
C GLY A 11 -3.38 4.39 12.02
N ASP A 12 -4.70 4.48 12.21
CA ASP A 12 -5.31 4.79 13.51
C ASP A 12 -5.06 3.70 14.57
N VAL A 13 -4.94 2.43 14.17
CA VAL A 13 -4.65 1.32 15.10
C VAL A 13 -3.33 1.57 15.82
N THR A 14 -2.25 1.82 15.07
CA THR A 14 -0.93 2.12 15.64
C THR A 14 -0.98 3.39 16.48
N THR A 15 -1.62 4.46 16.00
CA THR A 15 -1.78 5.70 16.79
C THR A 15 -2.43 5.46 18.14
N GLN A 16 -3.56 4.75 18.18
CA GLN A 16 -4.27 4.45 19.43
C GLN A 16 -3.41 3.60 20.38
N ARG A 17 -2.60 2.68 19.84
CA ARG A 17 -1.67 1.89 20.65
C ARG A 17 -0.57 2.75 21.27
N LEU A 18 0.06 3.62 20.50
CA LEU A 18 1.09 4.53 21.01
C LEU A 18 0.54 5.47 22.09
N GLN A 19 -0.68 5.99 21.88
CA GLN A 19 -1.38 6.81 22.87
C GLN A 19 -1.67 6.04 24.16
N LYS A 20 -2.18 4.81 24.08
CA LYS A 20 -2.44 3.96 25.26
C LYS A 20 -1.18 3.62 26.05
N LEU A 21 -0.04 3.53 25.38
CA LEU A 21 1.26 3.30 26.00
C LEU A 21 1.92 4.58 26.53
N ASN A 22 1.29 5.75 26.32
CA ASN A 22 1.83 7.06 26.68
C ASN A 22 3.26 7.27 26.13
N ILE A 23 3.50 6.85 24.87
CA ILE A 23 4.76 7.13 24.20
C ILE A 23 4.93 8.65 24.10
N GLU A 24 6.07 9.16 24.54
CA GLU A 24 6.36 10.59 24.58
C GLU A 24 6.54 11.16 23.17
N GLY A 25 5.79 12.22 22.86
CA GLY A 25 5.88 12.94 21.58
C GLY A 25 4.50 13.24 21.00
N ASP A 26 4.47 14.13 20.01
CA ASP A 26 3.27 14.36 19.22
C ASP A 26 3.08 13.22 18.20
N ILE A 27 1.84 12.92 17.82
CA ILE A 27 1.53 11.88 16.85
C ILE A 27 0.74 12.47 15.68
N ILE A 28 1.17 12.16 14.46
CA ILE A 28 0.48 12.40 13.20
C ILE A 28 0.08 11.06 12.61
N THR A 29 -1.21 10.88 12.33
CA THR A 29 -1.71 9.70 11.64
C THR A 29 -1.81 9.95 10.13
N TRP A 30 -0.92 9.35 9.34
CA TRP A 30 -0.92 9.46 7.88
C TRP A 30 -2.01 8.57 7.25
N ARG A 31 -3.16 9.16 6.95
CA ARG A 31 -4.34 8.44 6.40
C ARG A 31 -4.46 8.58 4.88
N GLU A 32 -3.60 7.88 4.15
CA GLU A 32 -3.68 7.80 2.69
C GLU A 32 -3.53 6.37 2.17
N MET A 33 -4.10 6.13 0.99
CA MET A 33 -4.06 4.86 0.27
C MET A 33 -3.20 5.02 -0.99
N LEU A 34 -1.91 5.33 -0.82
CA LEU A 34 -1.04 5.67 -1.95
C LEU A 34 -0.68 4.49 -2.83
N CYS A 35 -0.88 3.26 -2.35
CA CYS A 35 -0.76 2.08 -3.20
C CYS A 35 -1.86 2.01 -4.27
N GLU A 36 -2.93 2.82 -4.20
CA GLU A 36 -4.00 2.85 -5.20
C GLU A 36 -4.24 4.24 -5.77
N GLY A 37 -4.70 4.28 -7.03
CA GLY A 37 -4.97 5.52 -7.74
C GLY A 37 -3.69 6.25 -8.17
N LYS A 38 -3.87 7.38 -8.83
CA LYS A 38 -2.75 8.16 -9.38
C LYS A 38 -2.00 8.89 -8.26
N THR A 39 -0.69 8.80 -8.25
CA THR A 39 0.19 9.60 -7.39
C THR A 39 1.03 10.57 -8.21
N SER A 40 1.65 11.54 -7.53
CA SER A 40 2.65 12.43 -8.12
C SER A 40 3.76 12.68 -7.10
N VAL A 41 4.93 13.08 -7.60
CA VAL A 41 6.14 13.28 -6.79
C VAL A 41 5.94 14.37 -5.74
N ASP A 42 5.15 15.39 -6.04
CA ASP A 42 4.94 16.57 -5.18
C ASP A 42 3.91 16.32 -4.08
N VAL A 43 4.25 15.41 -3.16
CA VAL A 43 3.45 15.08 -1.97
C VAL A 43 3.10 16.36 -1.22
N GLY A 44 1.84 16.53 -0.86
CA GLY A 44 1.38 17.66 -0.09
C GLY A 44 0.99 18.91 -0.90
N SER A 45 1.25 18.93 -2.22
CA SER A 45 0.81 20.00 -3.12
C SER A 45 -0.72 20.02 -3.31
N GLU A 46 -1.27 21.15 -3.77
CA GLU A 46 -2.70 21.24 -4.08
C GLU A 46 -3.11 20.23 -5.16
N ASP A 47 -2.33 20.10 -6.22
CA ASP A 47 -2.58 19.14 -7.30
C ASP A 47 -2.51 17.69 -6.82
N PHE A 48 -1.58 17.36 -5.92
CA PHE A 48 -1.53 16.05 -5.29
C PHE A 48 -2.83 15.79 -4.53
N TRP A 49 -3.23 16.66 -3.60
CA TRP A 49 -4.43 16.46 -2.80
C TRP A 49 -5.73 16.45 -3.62
N LYS A 50 -5.82 17.27 -4.67
CA LYS A 50 -6.94 17.24 -5.60
C LYS A 50 -7.05 15.89 -6.31
N THR A 51 -5.93 15.41 -6.87
CA THR A 51 -5.87 14.09 -7.53
C THR A 51 -6.24 12.96 -6.58
N ARG A 52 -5.72 12.98 -5.35
CA ARG A 52 -6.04 11.99 -4.31
C ARG A 52 -7.51 12.01 -3.93
N PHE A 53 -8.07 13.20 -3.71
CA PHE A 53 -9.49 13.35 -3.38
C PHE A 53 -10.39 12.84 -4.52
N ASP A 54 -10.11 13.21 -5.76
CA ASP A 54 -10.92 12.80 -6.91
C ASP A 54 -10.93 11.26 -7.08
N PHE A 55 -9.78 10.61 -6.85
CA PHE A 55 -9.69 9.15 -6.82
C PHE A 55 -10.52 8.55 -5.68
N LEU A 56 -10.31 8.97 -4.44
CA LEU A 56 -10.99 8.42 -3.26
C LEU A 56 -12.51 8.67 -3.31
N LYS A 57 -12.94 9.81 -3.83
CA LYS A 57 -14.36 10.13 -4.05
C LYS A 57 -14.98 9.21 -5.10
N THR A 58 -14.29 9.01 -6.22
CA THR A 58 -14.84 8.25 -7.36
C THR A 58 -14.89 6.76 -7.05
N THR A 59 -13.78 6.21 -6.56
CA THR A 59 -13.59 4.77 -6.32
C THR A 59 -14.21 4.34 -4.99
N TYR A 60 -13.95 5.08 -3.92
CA TYR A 60 -14.29 4.69 -2.54
C TYR A 60 -15.41 5.50 -1.91
N LYS A 61 -16.06 6.39 -2.68
CA LYS A 61 -17.16 7.24 -2.23
C LYS A 61 -16.82 8.07 -0.99
N VAL A 62 -15.54 8.42 -0.82
CA VAL A 62 -15.08 9.29 0.27
C VAL A 62 -15.66 10.68 0.06
N THR A 63 -16.34 11.21 1.08
CA THR A 63 -16.92 12.56 1.04
C THR A 63 -15.83 13.62 1.21
N LYS A 64 -16.08 14.82 0.66
CA LYS A 64 -15.18 15.97 0.85
C LYS A 64 -14.92 16.28 2.32
N LYS A 65 -15.98 16.21 3.15
CA LYS A 65 -15.87 16.41 4.60
C LYS A 65 -14.93 15.39 5.24
N LYS A 66 -15.11 14.09 4.96
CA LYS A 66 -14.26 13.03 5.50
C LYS A 66 -12.80 13.24 5.09
N PHE A 67 -12.53 13.53 3.83
CA PHE A 67 -11.18 13.78 3.33
C PHE A 67 -10.51 15.00 4.01
N ILE A 68 -11.25 16.10 4.16
CA ILE A 68 -10.73 17.28 4.86
C ILE A 68 -10.43 16.95 6.32
N ASP A 69 -11.39 16.32 7.01
CA ASP A 69 -11.31 16.10 8.46
C ASP A 69 -10.21 15.10 8.84
N TYR A 70 -10.04 14.03 8.07
CA TYR A 70 -9.14 12.93 8.41
C TYR A 70 -7.76 13.02 7.73
N THR A 71 -7.65 13.67 6.57
CA THR A 71 -6.42 13.73 5.78
C THR A 71 -5.83 15.13 5.78
N LEU A 72 -6.56 16.14 5.28
CA LEU A 72 -5.98 17.48 5.11
C LEU A 72 -5.73 18.22 6.42
N LYS A 73 -6.58 18.05 7.44
CA LYS A 73 -6.33 18.62 8.77
C LYS A 73 -5.08 18.01 9.41
N GLU A 74 -4.91 16.70 9.30
CA GLU A 74 -3.72 16.02 9.83
C GLU A 74 -2.45 16.46 9.09
N TYR A 75 -2.52 16.56 7.76
CA TYR A 75 -1.42 17.09 6.95
C TYR A 75 -1.05 18.52 7.34
N ARG A 76 -2.03 19.40 7.58
CA ARG A 76 -1.77 20.76 8.09
C ARG A 76 -1.13 20.75 9.46
N ASN A 77 -1.55 19.83 10.34
CA ASN A 77 -0.91 19.63 11.64
C ASN A 77 0.57 19.25 11.44
N LEU A 78 0.88 18.26 10.61
CA LEU A 78 2.25 17.89 10.25
C LEU A 78 3.06 19.10 9.74
N CYS A 79 2.48 19.94 8.89
CA CYS A 79 3.13 21.15 8.38
C CYS A 79 3.52 22.14 9.49
N ASN A 80 2.74 22.20 10.56
CA ASN A 80 2.95 23.10 11.70
C ASN A 80 3.97 22.54 12.72
N GLN A 81 4.21 21.23 12.73
CA GLN A 81 5.22 20.60 13.59
C GLN A 81 6.63 20.84 13.03
N LYS A 82 7.43 21.64 13.73
CA LYS A 82 8.76 22.12 13.27
C LYS A 82 9.84 22.15 14.35
N GLN A 83 9.49 21.86 15.60
CA GLN A 83 10.38 22.06 16.76
C GLN A 83 10.96 20.74 17.30
N GLN A 84 10.52 19.61 16.75
CA GLN A 84 10.93 18.29 17.19
C GLN A 84 12.34 17.96 16.69
N ASP A 85 13.15 17.35 17.56
CA ASP A 85 14.53 16.97 17.26
C ASP A 85 14.58 15.73 16.34
N GLU A 86 13.63 14.81 16.54
CA GLU A 86 13.58 13.52 15.86
C GLU A 86 12.16 13.20 15.40
N ILE A 87 12.05 12.72 14.17
CA ILE A 87 10.81 12.25 13.55
C ILE A 87 10.89 10.72 13.46
N VAL A 88 9.98 10.03 14.13
CA VAL A 88 9.91 8.57 14.18
C VAL A 88 8.77 8.07 13.29
N LEU A 89 9.15 7.33 12.24
CA LEU A 89 8.25 6.74 11.26
C LEU A 89 7.84 5.34 11.70
N TRP A 90 6.55 5.04 11.70
CA TRP A 90 5.99 3.75 12.11
C TRP A 90 5.26 3.09 10.93
N PHE A 91 5.94 2.15 10.28
CA PHE A 91 5.45 1.48 9.06
C PHE A 91 5.69 -0.04 9.13
N GLU A 92 4.89 -0.79 8.39
CA GLU A 92 4.88 -2.26 8.42
C GLU A 92 5.40 -2.84 7.10
N TYR A 93 5.51 -4.16 7.05
CA TYR A 93 6.12 -4.93 5.98
C TYR A 93 5.36 -4.91 4.63
N ASP A 94 4.08 -4.53 4.63
CA ASP A 94 3.21 -4.68 3.47
C ASP A 94 3.30 -3.53 2.43
N LEU A 95 2.81 -3.80 1.23
CA LEU A 95 2.77 -2.83 0.14
C LEU A 95 2.10 -1.50 0.53
N PHE A 96 0.98 -1.55 1.25
CA PHE A 96 0.24 -0.36 1.65
C PHE A 96 1.11 0.56 2.52
N CYS A 97 1.79 -0.01 3.52
CA CYS A 97 2.67 0.69 4.42
C CYS A 97 3.92 1.20 3.70
N GLN A 98 4.59 0.34 2.93
CA GLN A 98 5.85 0.70 2.27
C GLN A 98 5.67 1.87 1.28
N VAL A 99 4.58 1.91 0.50
CA VAL A 99 4.34 3.04 -0.43
C VAL A 99 4.06 4.34 0.33
N ASN A 100 3.29 4.30 1.41
CA ASN A 100 3.05 5.49 2.24
C ASN A 100 4.34 5.98 2.93
N MET A 101 5.18 5.07 3.40
CA MET A 101 6.49 5.38 3.99
C MET A 101 7.37 6.15 2.99
N LEU A 102 7.49 5.67 1.75
CA LEU A 102 8.27 6.34 0.69
C LEU A 102 7.79 7.77 0.44
N ALA A 103 6.47 7.97 0.35
CA ALA A 103 5.89 9.29 0.15
C ALA A 103 6.16 10.24 1.33
N VAL A 104 6.05 9.74 2.56
CA VAL A 104 6.36 10.52 3.78
C VAL A 104 7.84 10.89 3.81
N ILE A 105 8.75 9.95 3.51
CA ILE A 105 10.20 10.24 3.47
C ILE A 105 10.52 11.27 2.38
N SER A 106 9.93 11.15 1.19
CA SER A 106 10.07 12.14 0.11
C SER A 106 9.59 13.54 0.54
N TRP A 107 8.45 13.61 1.23
CA TRP A 107 7.96 14.86 1.81
C TRP A 107 8.91 15.43 2.85
N LEU A 108 9.41 14.60 3.77
CA LEU A 108 10.36 15.02 4.82
C LEU A 108 11.68 15.51 4.24
N LYS A 109 12.23 14.82 3.22
CA LYS A 109 13.42 15.26 2.48
C LYS A 109 13.25 16.68 1.94
N ARG A 110 12.06 17.01 1.43
CA ARG A 110 11.77 18.32 0.86
C ARG A 110 11.57 19.42 1.91
N TYR A 111 10.83 19.14 2.98
CA TYR A 111 10.32 20.16 3.90
C TYR A 111 10.87 20.10 5.34
N ARG A 112 11.63 19.07 5.69
CA ARG A 112 12.21 18.83 7.03
C ARG A 112 13.70 18.47 6.93
N LYS A 113 14.44 19.21 6.10
CA LYS A 113 15.90 19.05 6.00
C LYS A 113 16.54 19.11 7.39
N ASN A 114 17.59 18.32 7.59
CA ASN A 114 18.41 18.24 8.80
C ASN A 114 17.70 17.75 10.08
N HIS A 115 16.46 17.25 9.99
CA HIS A 115 15.85 16.55 11.12
C HIS A 115 16.37 15.12 11.18
N LYS A 116 16.59 14.60 12.38
CA LYS A 116 16.85 13.17 12.56
C LYS A 116 15.58 12.40 12.22
N ILE A 117 15.69 11.39 11.34
CA ILE A 117 14.56 10.54 10.97
C ILE A 117 14.90 9.12 11.40
N SER A 118 14.02 8.51 12.18
CA SER A 118 14.16 7.12 12.60
C SER A 118 12.98 6.29 12.10
N LEU A 119 13.23 5.03 11.78
CA LEU A 119 12.24 4.09 11.29
C LEU A 119 12.02 2.98 12.31
N VAL A 120 10.77 2.81 12.71
CA VAL A 120 10.27 1.61 13.39
C VAL A 120 9.52 0.77 12.37
N THR A 121 10.07 -0.41 12.09
CA THR A 121 9.47 -1.37 11.16
C THR A 121 9.02 -2.62 11.90
N SER A 122 7.83 -3.13 11.54
CA SER A 122 7.35 -4.45 11.96
C SER A 122 7.15 -5.39 10.78
N GLY A 123 7.21 -6.69 11.06
CA GLY A 123 7.13 -7.78 10.09
C GLY A 123 7.52 -9.10 10.75
N LYS A 124 8.67 -9.65 10.37
CA LYS A 124 9.18 -10.89 10.95
C LYS A 124 9.60 -10.67 12.40
N ILE A 125 9.05 -11.51 13.28
CA ILE A 125 9.47 -11.64 14.69
C ILE A 125 10.18 -12.98 14.83
N ASP A 126 11.20 -13.02 15.68
CA ASP A 126 11.95 -14.24 15.97
C ASP A 126 11.01 -15.39 16.36
N ASN A 127 11.32 -16.58 15.82
CA ASN A 127 10.56 -17.82 16.03
C ASN A 127 9.14 -17.85 15.44
N SER A 128 8.72 -16.87 14.63
CA SER A 128 7.47 -16.95 13.88
C SER A 128 7.67 -17.11 12.37
N LYS A 129 6.79 -17.90 11.75
CA LYS A 129 6.66 -18.02 10.29
C LYS A 129 5.72 -16.95 9.70
N LYS A 130 4.94 -16.26 10.53
CA LYS A 130 4.01 -15.20 10.14
C LYS A 130 4.68 -13.83 10.27
N LEU A 131 4.33 -12.89 9.39
CA LEU A 131 4.66 -11.47 9.52
C LEU A 131 3.57 -10.76 10.34
N TYR A 132 3.97 -9.88 11.25
CA TYR A 132 3.06 -9.14 12.13
C TYR A 132 3.06 -7.66 11.77
N GLY A 133 1.86 -7.07 11.77
CA GLY A 133 1.71 -5.64 11.77
C GLY A 133 2.00 -5.04 13.14
N LEU A 134 2.29 -3.74 13.19
CA LEU A 134 2.44 -2.97 14.42
C LEU A 134 1.17 -3.03 15.26
N GLY A 135 -0.01 -3.17 14.65
CA GLY A 135 -1.27 -3.35 15.37
C GLY A 135 -1.35 -4.68 16.14
N GLU A 136 -0.65 -5.72 15.69
CA GLU A 136 -0.74 -7.08 16.22
C GLU A 136 0.27 -7.39 17.33
N LEU A 137 1.27 -6.52 17.54
CA LEU A 137 2.29 -6.72 18.57
C LEU A 137 1.70 -6.63 19.99
N SER A 138 2.33 -7.25 20.98
CA SER A 138 2.08 -6.94 22.39
C SER A 138 2.64 -5.56 22.77
N ALA A 139 2.27 -5.03 23.94
CA ALA A 139 2.81 -3.76 24.44
C ALA A 139 4.34 -3.80 24.64
N PRO A 140 4.93 -4.84 25.30
CA PRO A 140 6.38 -4.96 25.42
C PRO A 140 7.09 -5.02 24.08
N GLN A 141 6.56 -5.80 23.12
CA GLN A 141 7.13 -5.88 21.77
C GLN A 141 7.12 -4.52 21.08
N LEU A 142 6.03 -3.76 21.14
CA LEU A 142 5.96 -2.45 20.49
C LEU A 142 6.99 -1.46 21.09
N ILE A 143 7.21 -1.51 22.40
CA ILE A 143 8.24 -0.70 23.09
C ILE A 143 9.64 -1.16 22.68
N GLU A 144 9.88 -2.47 22.55
CA GLU A 144 11.14 -3.00 22.06
C GLU A 144 11.45 -2.54 20.63
N HIS A 145 10.47 -2.61 19.72
CA HIS A 145 10.58 -2.08 18.37
C HIS A 145 10.90 -0.57 18.36
N PHE A 146 10.31 0.21 19.26
CA PHE A 146 10.60 1.63 19.40
C PHE A 146 12.03 1.91 19.89
N ASN A 147 12.50 1.13 20.86
CA ASN A 147 13.85 1.25 21.39
C ASN A 147 14.90 0.86 20.34
N ASN A 148 14.58 -0.11 19.48
CA ASN A 148 15.42 -0.61 18.40
C ASN A 148 15.18 0.09 17.05
N LYS A 149 14.56 1.28 17.04
CA LYS A 149 14.36 2.07 15.83
C LYS A 149 15.69 2.37 15.13
N ILE A 150 15.68 2.39 13.81
CA ILE A 150 16.86 2.59 12.98
C ILE A 150 16.89 4.03 12.50
N GLU A 151 17.97 4.76 12.79
CA GLU A 151 18.19 6.09 12.23
C GLU A 151 18.50 5.99 10.73
N LEU A 152 17.77 6.74 9.90
CA LEU A 152 17.96 6.78 8.46
C LEU A 152 19.12 7.71 8.11
N SER A 153 20.09 7.20 7.36
CA SER A 153 21.16 8.02 6.80
C SER A 153 20.64 8.91 5.67
N GLN A 154 21.43 9.91 5.27
CA GLN A 154 21.09 10.71 4.08
C GLN A 154 20.94 9.84 2.83
N ASN A 155 21.77 8.80 2.66
CA ASN A 155 21.67 7.87 1.53
C ASN A 155 20.35 7.09 1.55
N ASP A 156 19.87 6.70 2.74
CA ASP A 156 18.58 6.02 2.87
C ASP A 156 17.42 6.93 2.47
N ILE A 157 17.46 8.19 2.89
CA ILE A 157 16.46 9.21 2.54
C ILE A 157 16.47 9.48 1.03
N GLU A 158 17.65 9.63 0.42
CA GLU A 158 17.81 9.80 -1.03
C GLU A 158 17.29 8.58 -1.81
N TYR A 159 17.58 7.38 -1.32
CA TYR A 159 17.11 6.14 -1.94
C TYR A 159 15.59 5.99 -1.86
N ALA A 160 14.98 6.24 -0.70
CA ALA A 160 13.52 6.21 -0.56
C ALA A 160 12.84 7.23 -1.48
N ASP A 161 13.38 8.45 -1.58
CA ASP A 161 12.88 9.47 -2.49
C ASP A 161 13.04 9.07 -3.97
N TYR A 162 14.16 8.45 -4.35
CA TYR A 162 14.37 7.93 -5.70
C TYR A 162 13.32 6.86 -6.05
N ILE A 163 13.07 5.89 -5.16
CA ILE A 163 12.05 4.86 -5.41
C ILE A 163 10.64 5.47 -5.47
N TRP A 164 10.34 6.47 -4.64
CA TRP A 164 9.08 7.23 -4.73
C TRP A 164 8.91 7.92 -6.08
N GLN A 165 9.97 8.53 -6.61
CA GLN A 165 9.94 9.15 -7.94
C GLN A 165 9.66 8.13 -9.04
N LEU A 166 10.31 6.96 -8.99
CA LEU A 166 10.03 5.88 -9.94
C LEU A 166 8.59 5.37 -9.83
N TYR A 167 8.08 5.21 -8.60
CA TYR A 167 6.70 4.84 -8.33
C TYR A 167 5.69 5.83 -8.92
N CYS A 168 6.00 7.13 -8.86
CA CYS A 168 5.18 8.20 -9.41
C CYS A 168 5.41 8.46 -10.90
N SER A 169 6.36 7.79 -11.54
CA SER A 169 6.62 7.96 -12.97
C SER A 169 5.51 7.31 -13.81
N ASP A 170 5.38 7.75 -15.06
CA ASP A 170 4.38 7.22 -15.99
C ASP A 170 4.71 5.81 -16.50
N SER A 171 5.92 5.30 -16.19
CA SER A 171 6.41 4.00 -16.59
C SER A 171 6.88 3.18 -15.38
N PRO A 172 6.29 2.00 -15.12
CA PRO A 172 6.69 1.15 -14.01
C PRO A 172 7.96 0.34 -14.31
N LEU A 173 8.44 0.31 -15.56
CA LEU A 173 9.57 -0.53 -15.97
C LEU A 173 10.87 -0.28 -15.17
N PRO A 174 11.25 0.97 -14.83
CA PRO A 174 12.42 1.20 -13.99
C PRO A 174 12.31 0.56 -12.61
N LEU A 175 11.10 0.41 -12.06
CA LEU A 175 10.90 -0.22 -10.76
C LEU A 175 11.36 -1.68 -10.78
N GLU A 176 11.26 -2.41 -11.90
CA GLU A 176 11.66 -3.82 -12.00
C GLU A 176 13.12 -4.06 -11.58
N ASN A 177 13.99 -3.06 -11.78
CA ASN A 177 15.42 -3.19 -11.51
C ASN A 177 15.89 -2.37 -10.31
N ALA A 178 15.16 -1.31 -9.94
CA ALA A 178 15.57 -0.38 -8.89
C ALA A 178 15.41 -0.95 -7.47
N HIS A 179 14.56 -1.95 -7.28
CA HIS A 179 14.17 -2.46 -5.97
C HIS A 179 15.02 -3.64 -5.47
N LYS A 180 16.18 -3.92 -6.08
CA LYS A 180 17.00 -5.08 -5.71
C LYS A 180 17.39 -4.99 -4.24
N PHE A 181 17.25 -6.12 -3.54
CA PHE A 181 17.59 -6.23 -2.13
C PHE A 181 19.01 -5.74 -1.86
N ASN A 182 19.12 -4.78 -0.96
CA ASN A 182 20.37 -4.43 -0.32
C ASN A 182 20.26 -4.85 1.15
N PRO A 183 20.99 -5.90 1.59
CA PRO A 183 20.95 -6.38 2.98
C PRO A 183 21.30 -5.31 4.01
N GLU A 184 22.10 -4.31 3.61
CA GLU A 184 22.52 -3.19 4.46
C GLU A 184 21.47 -2.06 4.52
N SER A 185 20.39 -2.15 3.75
CA SER A 185 19.36 -1.13 3.73
C SER A 185 18.39 -1.29 4.91
N PRO A 186 17.97 -0.19 5.57
CA PRO A 186 16.91 -0.24 6.58
C PRO A 186 15.53 -0.63 6.00
N PHE A 187 15.37 -0.57 4.68
CA PHE A 187 14.10 -0.86 3.99
C PHE A 187 13.94 -2.34 3.62
N VAL A 188 14.06 -3.22 4.60
CA VAL A 188 14.13 -4.69 4.41
C VAL A 188 12.90 -5.32 3.72
N TYR A 189 11.74 -4.64 3.70
CA TYR A 189 10.51 -5.11 3.04
C TYR A 189 10.19 -4.39 1.72
N LEU A 190 11.03 -3.44 1.30
CA LEU A 190 10.74 -2.64 0.12
C LEU A 190 10.75 -3.50 -1.16
N GLU A 191 11.69 -4.44 -1.28
CA GLU A 191 11.73 -5.35 -2.44
C GLU A 191 10.43 -6.15 -2.57
N SER A 192 9.97 -6.78 -1.50
CA SER A 192 8.77 -7.61 -1.53
C SER A 192 7.51 -6.78 -1.78
N ALA A 193 7.45 -5.55 -1.26
CA ALA A 193 6.39 -4.60 -1.58
C ALA A 193 6.39 -4.21 -3.06
N ILE A 194 7.55 -3.88 -3.65
CA ILE A 194 7.63 -3.55 -5.09
C ILE A 194 7.27 -4.76 -5.95
N LYS A 195 7.71 -5.97 -5.60
CA LYS A 195 7.26 -7.20 -6.29
C LYS A 195 5.75 -7.37 -6.24
N ALA A 196 5.13 -7.19 -5.07
CA ALA A 196 3.68 -7.20 -4.93
C ALA A 196 3.00 -6.08 -5.76
N HIS A 197 3.62 -4.89 -5.87
CA HIS A 197 3.13 -3.83 -6.74
C HIS A 197 3.12 -4.23 -8.23
N LEU A 198 4.20 -4.83 -8.73
CA LEU A 198 4.33 -5.25 -10.13
C LEU A 198 3.31 -6.35 -10.49
N LEU A 199 2.97 -7.23 -9.55
CA LEU A 199 1.93 -8.25 -9.71
C LEU A 199 0.49 -7.69 -9.81
N ARG A 200 0.29 -6.38 -9.59
CA ARG A 200 -1.03 -5.73 -9.69
C ARG A 200 -1.38 -5.26 -11.11
N PHE A 201 -0.41 -5.28 -12.02
CA PHE A 201 -0.67 -5.11 -13.44
C PHE A 201 -1.38 -6.36 -14.00
N PRO A 202 -2.29 -6.19 -14.98
CA PRO A 202 -3.04 -7.31 -15.55
C PRO A 202 -2.10 -8.31 -16.25
N SER A 203 -2.37 -9.60 -16.12
CA SER A 203 -1.54 -10.65 -16.71
C SER A 203 -1.78 -10.78 -18.22
N ILE A 204 -0.78 -11.27 -18.96
CA ILE A 204 -0.91 -11.60 -20.39
C ILE A 204 -1.83 -12.81 -20.61
N GLU A 205 -1.88 -13.73 -19.65
CA GLU A 205 -2.57 -15.02 -19.76
C GLU A 205 -4.09 -14.83 -19.80
N ASN A 206 -4.62 -14.02 -18.88
CA ASN A 206 -6.07 -13.87 -18.77
C ASN A 206 -6.55 -12.44 -18.49
N GLY A 207 -5.66 -11.46 -18.42
CA GLY A 207 -6.03 -10.05 -18.29
C GLY A 207 -6.45 -9.63 -16.87
N LEU A 208 -6.40 -10.54 -15.90
CA LEU A 208 -6.57 -10.23 -14.47
C LEU A 208 -5.19 -10.11 -13.82
N ASN A 209 -5.07 -9.27 -12.79
CA ASN A 209 -3.85 -9.24 -11.97
C ASN A 209 -3.81 -10.36 -10.93
N HIS A 210 -2.72 -10.46 -10.18
CA HIS A 210 -2.53 -11.51 -9.19
C HIS A 210 -3.63 -11.55 -8.13
N ILE A 211 -4.02 -10.39 -7.58
CA ILE A 211 -5.06 -10.31 -6.54
C ILE A 211 -6.41 -10.76 -7.11
N GLU A 212 -6.76 -10.31 -8.32
CA GLU A 212 -8.01 -10.65 -9.01
C GLU A 212 -8.07 -12.15 -9.31
N ASN A 213 -6.96 -12.76 -9.76
CA ASN A 213 -6.85 -14.20 -9.93
C ASN A 213 -6.97 -14.97 -8.62
N ASN A 214 -6.34 -14.48 -7.54
CA ASN A 214 -6.43 -15.12 -6.23
C ASN A 214 -7.87 -15.12 -5.70
N ILE A 215 -8.62 -14.04 -5.89
CA ILE A 215 -10.05 -13.97 -5.53
C ILE A 215 -10.84 -15.08 -6.23
N LEU A 216 -10.64 -15.25 -7.55
CA LEU A 216 -11.30 -16.31 -8.31
C LEU A 216 -10.88 -17.70 -7.85
N LYS A 217 -9.58 -17.90 -7.59
CA LYS A 217 -9.02 -19.17 -7.11
C LYS A 217 -9.64 -19.57 -5.77
N VAL A 218 -9.60 -18.69 -4.78
CA VAL A 218 -10.15 -18.94 -3.43
C VAL A 218 -11.64 -19.25 -3.51
N ALA A 219 -12.41 -18.49 -4.29
CA ALA A 219 -13.83 -18.72 -4.49
C ALA A 219 -14.17 -20.02 -5.27
N ASN A 220 -13.21 -20.62 -5.97
CA ASN A 220 -13.39 -21.89 -6.67
C ASN A 220 -12.95 -23.09 -5.83
N GLU A 221 -11.93 -22.93 -4.98
CA GLU A 221 -11.37 -23.99 -4.14
C GLU A 221 -12.15 -24.21 -2.84
N HIS A 222 -12.85 -23.18 -2.36
CA HIS A 222 -13.61 -23.22 -1.11
C HIS A 222 -15.10 -22.90 -1.36
N THR A 223 -15.95 -23.34 -0.44
CA THR A 223 -17.37 -22.95 -0.41
C THR A 223 -17.56 -21.91 0.66
N PHE A 224 -18.15 -20.76 0.30
CA PHE A 224 -18.51 -19.70 1.23
C PHE A 224 -20.02 -19.46 1.17
N ALA A 225 -20.65 -19.34 2.33
CA ALA A 225 -22.09 -19.11 2.41
C ALA A 225 -22.47 -17.73 1.89
N ASN A 226 -21.59 -16.73 2.04
CA ASN A 226 -21.85 -15.36 1.61
C ASN A 226 -20.55 -14.61 1.29
N GLN A 227 -20.67 -13.36 0.81
CA GLN A 227 -19.55 -12.49 0.49
C GLN A 227 -18.64 -12.19 1.68
N ASP A 228 -19.21 -12.06 2.89
CA ASP A 228 -18.46 -11.67 4.09
C ASP A 228 -17.51 -12.77 4.55
N GLU A 229 -17.91 -14.04 4.40
CA GLU A 229 -17.03 -15.18 4.64
C GLU A 229 -15.85 -15.22 3.64
N LEU A 230 -16.12 -14.98 2.35
CA LEU A 230 -15.06 -14.86 1.35
C LEU A 230 -14.12 -13.69 1.70
N LEU A 231 -14.67 -12.53 2.05
CA LEU A 231 -13.90 -11.35 2.42
C LEU A 231 -13.01 -11.61 3.64
N THR A 232 -13.55 -12.27 4.68
CA THR A 232 -12.81 -12.65 5.88
C THR A 232 -11.64 -13.58 5.53
N ASN A 233 -11.88 -14.57 4.65
CA ASN A 233 -10.83 -15.46 4.18
C ASN A 233 -9.74 -14.70 3.42
N LEU A 234 -10.12 -13.83 2.47
CA LEU A 234 -9.18 -13.02 1.71
C LEU A 234 -8.35 -12.09 2.59
N LEU A 235 -8.94 -11.44 3.60
CA LEU A 235 -8.23 -10.56 4.53
C LEU A 235 -7.25 -11.33 5.42
N THR A 236 -7.64 -12.53 5.87
CA THR A 236 -6.83 -13.37 6.77
C THR A 236 -5.62 -13.96 6.08
N TYR A 237 -5.79 -14.37 4.81
CA TYR A 237 -4.76 -15.09 4.04
C TYR A 237 -4.22 -14.27 2.87
N GLN A 238 -4.42 -12.95 2.88
CA GLN A 238 -3.77 -12.09 1.89
C GLN A 238 -2.27 -12.23 1.98
N GLU A 239 -1.62 -12.06 0.84
CA GLU A 239 -0.17 -11.94 0.77
C GLU A 239 0.27 -10.53 1.23
N ASN A 240 1.39 -10.04 0.70
CA ASN A 240 2.06 -8.82 1.16
C ASN A 240 1.41 -7.50 0.69
N TYR A 241 0.08 -7.38 0.73
CA TYR A 241 -0.64 -6.21 0.17
C TYR A 241 -1.05 -5.15 1.19
N GLY A 242 -1.39 -5.55 2.43
CA GLY A 242 -1.88 -4.62 3.45
C GLY A 242 -3.27 -4.05 3.14
N PHE A 243 -4.10 -4.84 2.45
CA PHE A 243 -5.42 -4.41 2.02
C PHE A 243 -6.46 -4.57 3.13
N GLY A 244 -7.31 -3.57 3.25
CA GLY A 244 -8.51 -3.61 4.07
C GLY A 244 -9.71 -4.16 3.32
N ASP A 245 -10.82 -4.24 4.03
CA ASP A 245 -12.13 -4.64 3.54
C ASP A 245 -12.54 -3.87 2.29
N ILE A 246 -12.40 -2.54 2.32
CA ILE A 246 -12.84 -1.63 1.25
C ILE A 246 -12.13 -1.94 -0.08
N GLN A 247 -10.83 -2.26 -0.07
CA GLN A 247 -10.10 -2.61 -1.30
C GLN A 247 -10.60 -3.92 -1.91
N TYR A 248 -10.85 -4.94 -1.08
CA TYR A 248 -11.37 -6.22 -1.57
C TYR A 248 -12.83 -6.12 -2.02
N ILE A 249 -13.69 -5.38 -1.32
CA ILE A 249 -15.07 -5.10 -1.75
C ILE A 249 -15.09 -4.43 -3.12
N ASN A 250 -14.25 -3.41 -3.33
CA ASN A 250 -14.14 -2.74 -4.64
C ASN A 250 -13.67 -3.69 -5.75
N LYS A 251 -12.77 -4.64 -5.44
CA LYS A 251 -12.36 -5.70 -6.39
C LYS A 251 -13.49 -6.68 -6.68
N LEU A 252 -14.24 -7.11 -5.68
CA LEU A 252 -15.38 -8.01 -5.88
C LEU A 252 -16.44 -7.36 -6.78
N GLU A 253 -16.69 -6.06 -6.60
CA GLU A 253 -17.56 -5.28 -7.48
C GLU A 253 -17.05 -5.23 -8.93
N SER A 254 -15.75 -5.01 -9.14
CA SER A 254 -15.17 -4.99 -10.49
C SER A 254 -15.20 -6.37 -11.16
N LEU A 255 -15.11 -7.44 -10.36
CA LEU A 255 -15.14 -8.84 -10.81
C LEU A 255 -16.56 -9.43 -10.84
N LYS A 256 -17.62 -8.71 -10.45
CA LYS A 256 -18.96 -9.27 -10.24
C LYS A 256 -19.50 -10.09 -11.42
N LYS A 257 -19.17 -9.71 -12.66
CA LYS A 257 -19.58 -10.42 -13.88
C LYS A 257 -18.92 -11.80 -14.05
N LEU A 258 -17.89 -12.10 -13.26
CA LEU A 258 -17.24 -13.41 -13.18
C LEU A 258 -17.90 -14.32 -12.15
N PHE A 259 -18.84 -13.81 -11.36
CA PHE A 259 -19.63 -14.54 -10.36
C PHE A 259 -21.10 -14.66 -10.82
N THR A 260 -21.75 -15.77 -10.48
CA THR A 260 -23.21 -15.93 -10.64
C THR A 260 -23.99 -15.55 -9.39
N SER A 261 -23.36 -15.70 -8.22
CA SER A 261 -23.93 -15.29 -6.94
C SER A 261 -22.79 -15.05 -5.94
N PHE A 262 -23.05 -14.19 -4.95
CA PHE A 262 -22.25 -14.04 -3.74
C PHE A 262 -22.95 -14.62 -2.49
N ASP A 263 -24.14 -15.19 -2.66
CA ASP A 263 -24.91 -15.89 -1.62
C ASP A 263 -25.65 -17.09 -2.27
N PRO A 264 -25.10 -18.32 -2.21
CA PRO A 264 -23.70 -18.61 -1.86
C PRO A 264 -22.72 -18.13 -2.94
N VAL A 265 -21.45 -17.97 -2.57
CA VAL A 265 -20.39 -17.54 -3.49
C VAL A 265 -20.18 -18.58 -4.57
N LYS A 266 -20.41 -18.21 -5.84
CA LYS A 266 -20.28 -19.09 -6.99
C LYS A 266 -19.70 -18.37 -8.20
N LEU A 267 -18.63 -18.92 -8.77
CA LEU A 267 -18.11 -18.48 -10.05
C LEU A 267 -19.08 -18.80 -11.19
N SER A 268 -19.21 -17.85 -12.11
CA SER A 268 -19.87 -18.05 -13.40
C SER A 268 -19.07 -18.97 -14.31
N LYS A 269 -19.72 -19.46 -15.39
CA LYS A 269 -19.01 -20.19 -16.46
C LYS A 269 -17.85 -19.36 -17.04
N THR A 270 -18.04 -18.04 -17.21
CA THR A 270 -16.97 -17.14 -17.67
C THR A 270 -15.86 -17.02 -16.62
N GLY A 271 -16.20 -16.88 -15.34
CA GLY A 271 -15.21 -16.84 -14.24
C GLY A 271 -14.31 -18.07 -14.22
N LYS A 272 -14.89 -19.27 -14.34
CA LYS A 272 -14.13 -20.51 -14.44
C LYS A 272 -13.22 -20.57 -15.66
N LYS A 273 -13.71 -20.14 -16.84
CA LYS A 273 -12.90 -20.06 -18.06
C LYS A 273 -11.73 -19.09 -17.94
N VAL A 274 -11.95 -17.93 -17.31
CA VAL A 274 -10.89 -16.93 -17.06
C VAL A 274 -9.85 -17.51 -16.09
N LEU A 275 -10.28 -18.12 -14.98
CA LEU A 275 -9.39 -18.78 -14.02
C LEU A 275 -8.53 -19.89 -14.66
N GLN A 276 -9.09 -20.62 -15.62
CA GLN A 276 -8.41 -21.69 -16.37
C GLN A 276 -7.62 -21.18 -17.58
N ASN A 277 -7.44 -19.86 -17.74
CA ASN A 277 -6.76 -19.22 -18.88
C ASN A 277 -7.37 -19.57 -20.26
N GLN A 278 -8.63 -19.99 -20.31
CA GLN A 278 -9.37 -20.28 -21.55
C GLN A 278 -10.01 -19.03 -22.15
N THR A 279 -10.02 -17.92 -21.43
CA THR A 279 -10.59 -16.64 -21.89
C THR A 279 -9.82 -15.50 -21.26
N ASN A 280 -9.33 -14.59 -22.09
CA ASN A 280 -8.72 -13.35 -21.61
C ASN A 280 -9.79 -12.28 -21.35
N TYR A 281 -9.82 -11.78 -20.12
CA TYR A 281 -10.81 -10.82 -19.61
C TYR A 281 -10.34 -9.36 -19.72
N TYR A 282 -9.12 -9.10 -20.19
CA TYR A 282 -8.50 -7.78 -20.26
C TYR A 282 -9.43 -6.73 -20.89
N ALA A 283 -9.98 -7.01 -22.08
CA ALA A 283 -10.84 -6.07 -22.80
C ALA A 283 -12.13 -5.71 -22.03
N LYS A 284 -12.59 -6.56 -21.11
CA LYS A 284 -13.82 -6.36 -20.32
C LYS A 284 -13.58 -5.64 -19.00
N ILE A 285 -12.35 -5.68 -18.48
CA ILE A 285 -11.99 -5.07 -17.18
C ILE A 285 -11.13 -3.81 -17.34
N ARG A 286 -10.53 -3.58 -18.52
CA ARG A 286 -9.65 -2.42 -18.76
C ARG A 286 -10.36 -1.10 -18.47
N SER A 287 -9.60 -0.15 -17.95
CA SER A 287 -10.04 1.22 -17.65
C SER A 287 -8.92 2.21 -17.92
N ASP A 288 -9.21 3.23 -18.74
CA ASP A 288 -8.25 4.29 -19.09
C ASP A 288 -7.94 5.24 -17.92
N PHE A 289 -8.74 5.15 -16.84
CA PHE A 289 -8.63 5.98 -15.65
C PHE A 289 -8.05 5.22 -14.45
N SER A 290 -7.63 3.97 -14.62
CA SER A 290 -7.00 3.19 -13.56
C SER A 290 -5.49 3.39 -13.56
N TYR A 291 -4.96 3.82 -12.41
CA TYR A 291 -3.53 4.07 -12.19
C TYR A 291 -2.99 3.22 -11.05
N LEU A 292 -1.71 2.89 -11.17
CA LEU A 292 -0.88 2.28 -10.13
C LEU A 292 0.36 3.17 -10.00
N GLY A 293 0.41 4.00 -8.97
CA GLY A 293 1.40 5.08 -8.89
C GLY A 293 1.18 6.11 -10.00
N GLY A 294 2.22 6.45 -10.75
CA GLY A 294 2.11 7.31 -11.92
C GLY A 294 1.66 6.60 -13.20
N ALA A 295 1.77 5.28 -13.26
CA ALA A 295 1.55 4.49 -14.46
C ALA A 295 0.06 4.15 -14.67
N LYS A 296 -0.38 4.18 -15.93
CA LYS A 296 -1.70 3.64 -16.32
C LYS A 296 -1.69 2.12 -16.20
N LYS A 297 -2.53 1.57 -15.32
CA LYS A 297 -2.59 0.13 -15.01
C LYS A 297 -2.70 -0.73 -16.27
N TYR A 298 -3.57 -0.35 -17.20
CA TYR A 298 -3.87 -1.15 -18.38
C TYR A 298 -2.96 -0.83 -19.58
N SER A 299 -1.99 0.07 -19.46
CA SER A 299 -0.96 0.27 -20.50
C SER A 299 0.19 -0.74 -20.41
N TYR A 300 0.16 -1.63 -19.42
CA TYR A 300 1.18 -2.63 -19.18
C TYR A 300 0.54 -3.99 -18.90
N LEU A 301 1.20 -5.07 -19.32
CA LEU A 301 0.85 -6.45 -19.00
C LEU A 301 1.97 -7.11 -18.23
N TYR A 302 1.65 -7.88 -17.21
CA TYR A 302 2.62 -8.73 -16.51
C TYR A 302 2.74 -10.10 -17.22
N VAL A 303 3.96 -10.56 -17.42
CA VAL A 303 4.29 -11.85 -18.06
C VAL A 303 4.82 -12.80 -17.00
N ASN A 304 4.00 -13.75 -16.56
CA ASN A 304 4.33 -14.64 -15.45
C ASN A 304 5.55 -15.52 -15.72
N SER A 305 5.81 -15.89 -16.98
CA SER A 305 6.94 -16.75 -17.34
C SER A 305 8.30 -16.07 -17.20
N THR A 306 8.33 -14.73 -17.21
CA THR A 306 9.58 -13.96 -17.15
C THR A 306 9.66 -13.00 -15.96
N ASP A 307 8.58 -12.87 -15.20
CA ASP A 307 8.41 -11.88 -14.13
C ASP A 307 8.71 -10.43 -14.58
N LYS A 308 8.16 -10.05 -15.74
CA LYS A 308 8.39 -8.75 -16.38
C LYS A 308 7.10 -8.12 -16.90
N LEU A 309 7.11 -6.79 -17.00
CA LEU A 309 6.08 -5.99 -17.61
C LEU A 309 6.38 -5.75 -19.09
N LEU A 310 5.35 -5.87 -19.92
CA LEU A 310 5.33 -5.47 -21.30
C LEU A 310 4.46 -4.22 -21.45
N LYS A 311 5.01 -3.17 -22.06
CA LYS A 311 4.22 -1.99 -22.43
C LYS A 311 3.36 -2.32 -23.64
N ILE A 312 2.06 -2.10 -23.53
CA ILE A 312 1.15 -2.14 -24.68
C ILE A 312 1.28 -0.81 -25.40
N THR A 313 1.87 -0.82 -26.59
CA THR A 313 1.78 0.30 -27.51
C THR A 313 0.41 0.25 -28.20
N SER A 314 -0.43 1.25 -27.93
CA SER A 314 -1.57 1.58 -28.79
C SER A 314 -1.10 2.23 -30.08
#